data_AF-A0A4Y2VAA1-F1
#
_entry.id   AF-A0A4Y2VAA1-F1
#
_cell.length_a   1.000
_cell.length_b   1.000
_cell.length_c   1.000
_cell.angle_alpha   90.00
_cell.angle_beta   90.00
_cell.angle_gamma   90.00
#
_symmetry.space_group_name_H-M   'P 1'
#
loop_
_entity.id
_entity.type
_entity.pdbx_description
1 polymer ?
#
loop_
_entity_poly.entity_id
_entity_poly.type
_entity_poly.pdbx_seq_one_letter_code
_entity_poly.pdbx_strand_id
1 'polypeptide(L)'
;CNKVGYDGTSVNTGVKGGIIRNMELILNRPLQWFMYQLHANELPLRHLFAYVDRTETGPRSLTDEIRKSLAGCEKLSVVSSAPIENTLCEVTNKKDLSTDQLYLMEICEVIN
;
A
#
# COMPACT_ATOMS: atom_id res chain seq x y z
N CYS A 1 5.15 1.19 20.19
CA CYS A 1 5.05 1.26 18.72
C CYS A 1 5.86 0.14 18.11
N ASN A 2 5.21 -0.97 17.76
CA ASN A 2 5.84 -1.98 16.91
C ASN A 2 5.77 -1.45 15.48
N LYS A 3 6.90 -1.00 14.93
CA LYS A 3 6.99 -0.66 13.51
C LYS A 3 7.02 -1.96 12.74
N VAL A 4 5.98 -2.24 11.97
CA VAL A 4 5.99 -3.31 10.98
C VAL A 4 6.70 -2.76 9.75
N GLY A 5 7.88 -3.30 9.45
CA GLY A 5 8.55 -3.07 8.19
C GLY A 5 7.87 -3.90 7.11
N TYR A 6 7.79 -3.37 5.89
CA TYR A 6 7.32 -4.09 4.71
C TYR A 6 8.47 -4.32 3.73
N ASP A 7 9.68 -4.54 4.26
CA ASP A 7 10.74 -5.14 3.47
C ASP A 7 10.43 -6.63 3.26
N GLY A 8 10.89 -7.21 2.15
CA GLY A 8 10.62 -8.62 1.80
C GLY A 8 11.29 -9.64 2.72
N THR A 9 11.61 -9.28 3.97
CA THR A 9 12.25 -10.17 4.91
C THR A 9 11.26 -11.22 5.42
N SER A 10 11.78 -12.42 5.69
CA SER A 10 10.99 -13.56 6.19
C SER A 10 10.28 -13.28 7.51
N VAL A 11 10.77 -12.30 8.30
CA VAL A 11 10.14 -11.85 9.54
C VAL A 11 8.84 -11.08 9.27
N ASN A 12 8.77 -10.36 8.15
CA ASN A 12 7.61 -9.55 7.80
C ASN A 12 6.62 -10.32 6.90
N THR A 13 7.12 -10.99 5.86
CA THR A 13 6.30 -11.65 4.81
C THR A 13 6.23 -13.17 4.90
N GLY A 14 6.93 -13.79 5.86
CA GLY A 14 7.02 -15.24 5.97
C GLY A 14 5.67 -15.94 6.17
N VAL A 15 5.48 -17.07 5.47
CA VAL A 15 4.24 -17.88 5.51
C VAL A 15 3.95 -18.42 6.92
N LYS A 16 4.98 -18.59 7.76
CA LYS A 16 4.87 -18.98 9.17
C LYS A 16 5.54 -17.94 10.05
N GLY A 17 4.78 -17.38 10.99
CA GLY A 17 5.31 -16.41 11.96
C GLY A 17 5.63 -15.03 11.38
N GLY A 18 5.43 -14.82 10.07
CA GLY A 18 5.55 -13.50 9.45
C GLY A 18 4.52 -12.55 10.04
N ILE A 19 4.93 -11.31 10.32
CA ILE A 19 4.07 -10.33 10.98
C ILE A 19 2.80 -10.06 10.17
N ILE A 20 2.91 -9.94 8.84
CA ILE A 20 1.75 -9.73 7.96
C ILE A 20 0.80 -10.91 8.07
N ARG A 21 1.32 -12.13 7.95
CA ARG A 21 0.51 -13.36 8.05
C ARG A 21 -0.22 -13.47 9.40
N ASN A 22 0.46 -13.13 10.49
CA ASN A 22 -0.16 -13.14 11.82
C ASN A 22 -1.28 -12.09 11.91
N MET A 23 -1.08 -10.90 11.33
CA MET A 23 -2.12 -9.87 11.28
C MET A 23 -3.31 -10.28 10.42
N GLU A 24 -3.08 -10.95 9.28
CA GLU A 24 -4.16 -11.49 8.45
C GLU A 24 -5.02 -12.49 9.21
N LEU A 25 -4.40 -13.36 10.02
CA LEU A 25 -5.12 -14.33 10.86
C LEU A 25 -5.95 -13.64 11.96
N ILE A 26 -5.40 -12.59 12.59
CA ILE A 26 -6.11 -11.84 13.65
C ILE A 26 -7.29 -11.05 13.05
N LEU A 27 -7.10 -10.42 11.90
CA LEU A 27 -8.10 -9.58 11.25
C LEU A 27 -9.06 -10.38 10.34
N ASN A 28 -8.75 -11.64 10.07
CA ASN A 28 -9.44 -12.52 9.11
C ASN A 28 -9.62 -11.86 7.73
N ARG A 29 -8.58 -11.17 7.24
CA ARG A 29 -8.58 -10.45 5.95
C ARG A 29 -7.22 -10.57 5.25
N PRO A 30 -7.18 -10.64 3.90
CA PRO A 30 -5.93 -10.72 3.14
C PRO A 30 -5.27 -9.34 3.03
N LEU A 31 -4.47 -8.98 4.04
CA LEU A 31 -3.69 -7.73 4.06
C LEU A 31 -2.66 -7.68 2.95
N GLN A 32 -2.13 -8.84 2.54
CA GLN A 32 -1.14 -8.91 1.47
C GLN A 32 -1.65 -8.28 0.16
N TRP A 33 -2.95 -8.38 -0.13
CA TRP A 33 -3.55 -7.79 -1.35
C TRP A 33 -3.64 -6.27 -1.30
N PHE A 34 -3.96 -5.71 -0.14
CA PHE A 34 -3.94 -4.26 0.06
C PHE A 34 -2.52 -3.70 -0.12
N MET A 35 -1.53 -4.44 0.38
CA MET A 35 -0.12 -4.06 0.26
C MET A 35 0.40 -4.12 -1.18
N TYR A 36 0.02 -5.15 -1.95
CA TYR A 36 0.36 -5.23 -3.36
C TYR A 36 -0.18 -4.05 -4.16
N GLN A 37 -1.42 -3.62 -3.90
CA GLN A 37 -1.99 -2.42 -4.52
C GLN A 37 -1.27 -1.14 -4.11
N LEU A 38 -0.90 -1.01 -2.83
CA LEU A 38 -0.12 0.14 -2.37
C LEU A 38 1.24 0.22 -3.07
N HIS A 39 1.98 -0.90 -3.20
CA HIS A 39 3.24 -0.93 -3.93
C HIS A 39 3.07 -0.65 -5.43
N ALA A 40 1.99 -1.14 -6.04
CA ALA A 40 1.67 -0.84 -7.43
C ALA A 40 1.43 0.66 -7.66
N ASN A 41 0.81 1.35 -6.69
CA ASN A 41 0.60 2.79 -6.72
C ASN A 41 1.87 3.59 -6.35
N GLU A 42 2.78 3.00 -5.56
CA GLU A 42 4.03 3.65 -5.15
C GLU A 42 4.94 3.97 -6.34
N LEU A 43 5.10 3.03 -7.27
CA LEU A 43 6.01 3.20 -8.41
C LEU A 43 5.64 4.40 -9.33
N PRO A 44 4.39 4.57 -9.80
CA PRO A 44 4.00 5.73 -10.59
C PRO A 44 3.95 7.02 -9.76
N LEU A 45 3.63 6.93 -8.46
CA LEU A 45 3.58 8.09 -7.57
C LEU A 45 4.95 8.45 -6.98
N ARG A 46 6.02 7.70 -7.27
CA ARG A 46 7.35 7.90 -6.69
C ARG A 46 7.88 9.32 -6.90
N HIS A 47 7.55 9.96 -8.02
CA HIS A 47 7.92 11.35 -8.28
C HIS A 47 7.13 12.35 -7.43
N LEU A 48 5.85 12.06 -7.20
CA LEU A 48 5.01 12.85 -6.28
C LEU A 48 5.51 12.69 -4.84
N PHE A 49 5.79 11.47 -4.40
CA PHE A 49 6.39 11.22 -3.10
C PHE A 49 7.75 11.89 -2.98
N ALA A 50 8.63 11.78 -3.98
CA ALA A 50 9.91 12.49 -3.96
C ALA A 50 9.77 14.02 -3.93
N TYR A 51 8.69 14.59 -4.47
CA TYR A 51 8.39 16.02 -4.38
C TYR A 51 7.89 16.40 -2.99
N VAL A 52 6.97 15.61 -2.42
CA VAL A 52 6.41 15.79 -1.07
C VAL A 52 7.47 15.57 0.01
N ASP A 53 8.32 14.55 -0.17
CA ASP A 53 9.41 14.16 0.72
C ASP A 53 10.65 15.02 0.55
N ARG A 54 10.74 15.84 -0.52
CA ARG A 54 11.93 16.66 -0.82
C ARG A 54 12.25 17.67 0.29
N THR A 55 11.28 17.99 1.13
CA THR A 55 11.42 18.84 2.31
C THR A 55 12.05 18.13 3.51
N GLU A 56 12.25 16.80 3.47
CA GLU A 56 12.51 16.01 4.66
C GLU A 56 13.62 14.97 4.47
N THR A 57 14.85 15.44 4.50
CA THR A 57 16.05 14.58 4.50
C THR A 57 16.26 13.98 5.89
N GLY A 58 15.54 12.92 6.25
CA GLY A 58 15.85 12.14 7.44
C GLY A 58 14.71 11.32 8.07
N PRO A 59 15.03 10.27 8.84
CA PRO A 59 14.04 9.39 9.50
C PRO A 59 13.20 10.07 10.61
N ARG A 60 13.42 11.37 10.86
CA ARG A 60 12.67 12.25 11.77
C ARG A 60 12.06 13.47 11.07
N SER A 61 12.09 13.47 9.73
CA SER A 61 11.67 14.53 8.81
C SER A 61 10.41 15.28 9.16
N LEU A 62 9.35 14.58 9.59
CA LEU A 62 7.99 15.14 9.52
C LEU A 62 7.93 16.55 10.10
N THR A 63 7.84 17.54 9.21
CA THR A 63 7.84 18.97 9.49
C THR A 63 6.74 19.20 10.49
N ASP A 64 6.97 20.10 11.44
CA ASP A 64 6.00 20.32 12.51
C ASP A 64 4.61 20.61 11.96
N GLU A 65 4.48 21.21 10.78
CA GLU A 65 3.19 21.44 10.11
C GLU A 65 2.51 20.16 9.62
N ILE A 66 3.20 19.25 8.94
CA ILE A 66 2.62 17.96 8.53
C ILE A 66 2.30 17.12 9.77
N ARG A 67 3.20 17.10 10.75
CA ARG A 67 2.98 16.40 12.02
C ARG A 67 1.79 16.96 12.79
N LYS A 68 1.64 18.29 12.85
CA LYS A 68 0.47 18.95 13.45
C LYS A 68 -0.81 18.67 12.67
N SER A 69 -0.74 18.64 11.34
CA SER A 69 -1.90 18.35 10.48
C SER A 69 -2.36 16.89 10.60
N LEU A 70 -1.42 15.97 10.83
CA LEU A 70 -1.71 14.56 11.08
C LEU A 70 -2.13 14.29 12.54
N ALA A 71 -1.91 15.22 13.47
CA ALA A 71 -2.30 15.04 14.86
C ALA A 71 -3.83 15.03 14.99
N GLY A 72 -4.39 13.90 15.42
CA GLY A 72 -5.85 13.73 15.52
C GLY A 72 -6.52 13.27 14.23
N CYS A 73 -5.74 12.96 13.18
CA CYS A 73 -6.23 12.38 11.93
C CYS A 73 -7.09 11.12 12.18
N GLU A 74 -6.72 10.30 13.16
CA GLU A 74 -7.45 9.08 13.52
C GLU A 74 -8.89 9.33 14.00
N LYS A 75 -9.20 10.56 14.39
CA LYS A 75 -10.53 10.99 14.83
C LYS A 75 -11.34 11.65 13.73
N LEU A 76 -10.70 11.97 12.60
CA LEU A 76 -11.40 12.56 11.46
C LEU A 76 -12.32 11.51 10.84
N SER A 77 -13.55 11.91 10.57
CA SER A 77 -14.47 11.08 9.80
C SER A 77 -13.90 10.85 8.41
N VAL A 78 -14.04 9.63 7.90
CA VAL A 78 -13.72 9.33 6.50
C VAL A 78 -14.57 10.24 5.62
N VAL A 79 -13.91 11.13 4.87
CA VAL A 79 -14.58 12.00 3.91
C VAL A 79 -14.99 11.15 2.71
N SER A 80 -16.25 11.27 2.26
CA SER A 80 -16.67 10.66 1.02
C SER A 80 -15.94 11.30 -0.15
N SER A 81 -15.01 10.59 -0.77
CA SER A 81 -14.41 10.98 -2.04
C SER A 81 -15.17 10.35 -3.20
N ALA A 82 -15.15 11.03 -4.35
CA ALA A 82 -15.58 10.39 -5.59
C ALA A 82 -14.63 9.21 -5.89
N PRO A 83 -15.16 8.02 -6.24
CA PRO A 83 -14.33 6.95 -6.76
C PRO A 83 -13.58 7.47 -7.98
N ILE A 84 -12.28 7.17 -8.07
CA ILE A 84 -11.56 7.36 -9.32
C ILE A 84 -12.04 6.24 -10.24
N GLU A 85 -12.69 6.60 -11.35
CA GLU A 85 -13.07 5.63 -12.36
C GLU A 85 -11.82 4.91 -12.85
N ASN A 86 -11.74 3.61 -12.53
CA ASN A 86 -10.67 2.74 -12.97
C ASN A 86 -11.22 1.81 -14.05
N THR A 87 -10.98 2.14 -15.31
CA THR A 87 -11.23 1.21 -16.40
C THR A 87 -10.08 0.22 -16.46
N LEU A 88 -10.29 -0.99 -15.95
CA LEU A 88 -9.31 -2.05 -16.06
C LEU A 88 -9.12 -2.35 -17.56
N CYS A 89 -7.91 -2.09 -18.07
CA CYS A 89 -7.62 -2.29 -19.48
C CYS A 89 -7.75 -3.78 -19.80
N GLU A 90 -8.54 -4.15 -20.81
CA GLU A 90 -8.66 -5.56 -21.22
C GLU A 90 -7.30 -6.08 -21.70
N VAL A 91 -6.65 -6.87 -20.86
CA VAL A 91 -5.42 -7.57 -21.24
C VAL A 91 -5.82 -8.78 -22.07
N THR A 92 -5.66 -8.67 -23.39
CA THR A 92 -6.03 -9.71 -24.38
C THR A 92 -5.20 -10.98 -24.24
N ASN A 93 -4.00 -10.91 -23.65
CA ASN A 93 -3.14 -12.06 -23.45
C ASN A 93 -2.43 -12.00 -22.08
N LYS A 94 -3.02 -12.67 -21.08
CA LYS A 94 -2.46 -12.76 -19.71
C LYS A 94 -1.04 -13.34 -19.67
N LYS A 95 -0.60 -14.04 -20.73
CA LYS A 95 0.76 -14.63 -20.82
C LYS A 95 1.87 -13.61 -21.05
N ASP A 96 1.51 -12.40 -21.49
CA ASP A 96 2.47 -11.33 -21.76
C ASP A 96 2.74 -10.48 -20.51
N LEU A 97 2.00 -10.73 -19.41
CA LEU A 97 2.20 -10.07 -18.13
C LEU A 97 3.34 -10.71 -17.35
N SER A 98 4.10 -9.87 -16.64
CA SER A 98 4.99 -10.36 -15.59
C SER A 98 4.16 -10.99 -14.46
N THR A 99 4.80 -11.81 -13.61
CA THR A 99 4.15 -12.42 -12.45
C THR A 99 3.47 -11.37 -11.55
N ASP A 100 4.13 -10.23 -11.33
CA ASP A 100 3.59 -9.15 -10.48
C ASP A 100 2.40 -8.44 -11.13
N GLN A 101 2.44 -8.24 -12.45
CA GLN A 101 1.34 -7.64 -13.21
C GLN A 101 0.12 -8.57 -13.26
N LEU A 102 0.35 -9.87 -13.44
CA LEU A 102 -0.69 -10.89 -13.41
C LEU A 102 -1.35 -10.94 -12.03
N TYR A 103 -0.56 -10.97 -10.96
CA TYR A 103 -1.06 -11.01 -9.60
C TYR A 103 -1.84 -9.73 -9.21
N LEU A 104 -1.36 -8.55 -9.64
CA LEU A 104 -2.10 -7.29 -9.45
C LEU A 104 -3.45 -7.31 -10.18
N MET A 105 -3.49 -7.82 -11.41
CA MET A 105 -4.73 -7.93 -12.17
C MET A 105 -5.71 -8.90 -11.50
N GLU A 106 -5.27 -10.04 -10.99
CA GLU A 106 -6.10 -10.97 -10.21
C GLU A 106 -6.70 -10.29 -8.96
N ILE A 107 -5.92 -9.47 -8.25
CA ILE A 107 -6.41 -8.70 -7.10
C ILE A 107 -7.51 -7.70 -7.54
N CYS A 108 -7.30 -6.99 -8.65
CA CYS A 108 -8.29 -6.04 -9.16
C CYS A 108 -9.58 -6.72 -9.66
N GLU A 109 -9.49 -7.92 -10.25
CA GLU A 109 -10.65 -8.72 -10.67
C GLU A 109 -11.51 -9.19 -9.47
N VAL A 110 -10.93 -9.37 -8.29
CA VAL A 110 -11.63 -9.82 -7.07
C VAL A 110 -12.25 -8.68 -6.27
N ILE A 111 -11.71 -7.46 -6.39
CA ILE A 111 -12.12 -6.29 -5.60
C ILE A 111 -13.22 -5.46 -6.28
N ASN A 112 -13.27 -5.44 -7.61
CA ASN A 112 -14.35 -4.81 -8.39
C ASN A 112 -15.66 -5.62 -8.33
#